data_AF-A0A412HZR4-F1
#
_entry.id   AF-A0A412HZR4-F1
#
_cell.length_a   1.000
_cell.length_b   1.000
_cell.length_c   1.000
_cell.angle_alpha   90.00
_cell.angle_beta   90.00
_cell.angle_gamma   90.00
#
_symmetry.space_group_name_H-M   'P 1'
#
loop_
_entity.id
_entity.type
_entity.pdbx_description
1 polymer ?
#
loop_
_entity_poly.entity_id
_entity_poly.type
_entity_poly.pdbx_seq_one_letter_code
_entity_poly.pdbx_strand_id
1 'polypeptide(L)'
;MKATLLIKNIENLYTCDKNFTILNHAFIACHHDKIIEINTGSYKEWLDPATRVIDAQGECVVPSFIDCQFKSFTHVRLGDQLRQDINALYAMRQNGILTLICDNPNTQRMKLDQDVFYKKNQSELPVLNRLSELKNEIPETFLMSCGFGLPNSYVYSMAPISYVLFQTHRVCSRKLLESMTSLPAKEFGLSDRGSIEIGKTADLLVLQVTTIEHYFQTLGRPLIHRMIKNGIQFYPEWMVC
;
A
#
# COMPACT_ATOMS: atom_id res chain seq x y z
N MET A 1 -23.48 -2.37 -15.47
CA MET A 1 -22.13 -1.77 -15.50
C MET A 1 -21.13 -2.90 -15.62
N LYS A 2 -20.06 -2.74 -16.41
CA LYS A 2 -19.03 -3.78 -16.63
C LYS A 2 -17.68 -3.33 -16.07
N ALA A 3 -16.81 -4.25 -15.72
CA ALA A 3 -15.52 -3.92 -15.14
C ALA A 3 -14.58 -3.33 -16.20
N THR A 4 -13.84 -2.27 -15.85
CA THR A 4 -12.69 -1.82 -16.65
C THR A 4 -11.45 -2.65 -16.34
N LEU A 5 -11.34 -3.13 -15.10
CA LEU A 5 -10.29 -4.04 -14.63
C LEU A 5 -10.93 -5.14 -13.79
N LEU A 6 -10.54 -6.39 -14.06
CA LEU A 6 -10.87 -7.56 -13.26
C LEU A 6 -9.59 -8.25 -12.80
N ILE A 7 -9.45 -8.49 -11.50
CA ILE A 7 -8.38 -9.35 -10.95
C ILE A 7 -9.04 -10.65 -10.52
N LYS A 8 -8.69 -11.77 -11.17
CA LYS A 8 -9.31 -13.08 -10.94
C LYS A 8 -8.35 -14.07 -10.30
N ASN A 9 -8.91 -15.16 -9.77
CA ASN A 9 -8.16 -16.29 -9.21
C ASN A 9 -7.21 -15.89 -8.07
N ILE A 10 -7.56 -14.88 -7.28
CA ILE A 10 -6.75 -14.42 -6.15
C ILE A 10 -6.72 -15.53 -5.10
N GLU A 11 -5.54 -15.99 -4.69
CA GLU A 11 -5.41 -17.06 -3.69
C GLU A 11 -5.98 -16.60 -2.34
N ASN A 12 -5.47 -15.47 -1.83
CA ASN A 12 -5.94 -14.82 -0.60
C ASN A 12 -6.10 -13.31 -0.82
N LEU A 13 -7.32 -12.81 -0.64
CA LEU A 13 -7.64 -11.39 -0.69
C LEU A 13 -7.81 -10.84 0.72
N TYR A 14 -6.90 -9.97 1.14
CA TYR A 14 -6.95 -9.31 2.46
C TYR A 14 -7.61 -7.94 2.33
N THR A 15 -8.83 -7.79 2.84
CA THR A 15 -9.60 -6.56 2.62
C THR A 15 -9.15 -5.38 3.49
N CYS A 16 -8.63 -5.65 4.68
CA CYS A 16 -8.37 -4.61 5.71
C CYS A 16 -9.59 -3.73 6.01
N ASP A 17 -10.80 -4.26 5.78
CA ASP A 17 -12.05 -3.66 6.24
C ASP A 17 -12.14 -3.71 7.78
N LYS A 18 -13.24 -3.24 8.35
CA LYS A 18 -13.45 -3.24 9.81
C LYS A 18 -13.26 -4.64 10.44
N ASN A 19 -13.58 -5.69 9.72
CA ASN A 19 -13.54 -7.07 10.22
C ASN A 19 -12.23 -7.78 9.90
N PHE A 20 -11.38 -7.18 9.06
CA PHE A 20 -10.21 -7.80 8.44
C PHE A 20 -10.60 -9.08 7.69
N THR A 21 -11.58 -8.97 6.80
CA THR A 21 -12.08 -10.09 6.01
C THR A 21 -10.98 -10.62 5.09
N ILE A 22 -10.78 -11.94 5.08
CA ILE A 22 -9.90 -12.67 4.16
C ILE A 22 -10.78 -13.57 3.29
N LEU A 23 -10.73 -13.37 1.97
CA LEU A 23 -11.47 -14.17 1.00
C LEU A 23 -10.50 -15.05 0.22
N ASN A 24 -10.77 -16.35 0.19
CA ASN A 24 -9.95 -17.33 -0.52
C ASN A 24 -10.52 -17.57 -1.91
N HIS A 25 -9.67 -17.70 -2.94
CA HIS A 25 -10.10 -17.92 -4.33
C HIS A 25 -11.06 -16.82 -4.82
N ALA A 26 -10.68 -15.57 -4.58
CA ALA A 26 -11.52 -14.40 -4.81
C ALA A 26 -11.27 -13.74 -6.17
N PHE A 27 -12.13 -12.78 -6.50
CA PHE A 27 -11.89 -11.79 -7.54
C PHE A 27 -12.24 -10.38 -7.04
N ILE A 28 -11.67 -9.38 -7.71
CA ILE A 28 -12.04 -7.97 -7.57
C ILE A 28 -12.43 -7.45 -8.96
N ALA A 29 -13.61 -6.84 -9.06
CA ALA A 29 -14.02 -6.07 -10.22
C ALA A 29 -13.92 -4.58 -9.92
N CYS A 30 -13.32 -3.82 -10.83
CA CYS A 30 -13.22 -2.37 -10.76
C CYS A 30 -13.86 -1.74 -11.99
N HIS A 31 -14.56 -0.62 -11.82
CA HIS A 31 -14.99 0.25 -12.90
C HIS A 31 -14.36 1.63 -12.72
N HIS A 32 -13.50 2.01 -13.65
CA HIS A 32 -12.60 3.15 -13.52
C HIS A 32 -11.79 3.05 -12.23
N ASP A 33 -11.87 4.06 -11.36
CA ASP A 33 -11.17 4.10 -10.09
C ASP A 33 -11.84 3.27 -9.00
N LYS A 34 -13.11 2.88 -9.15
CA LYS A 34 -13.89 2.29 -8.06
C LYS A 34 -13.92 0.77 -8.10
N ILE A 35 -13.81 0.16 -6.93
CA ILE A 35 -14.17 -1.24 -6.71
C ILE A 35 -15.69 -1.36 -6.76
N ILE A 36 -16.20 -2.23 -7.63
CA ILE A 36 -17.64 -2.44 -7.82
C ILE A 36 -18.12 -3.79 -7.28
N GLU A 37 -17.23 -4.78 -7.18
CA GLU A 37 -17.57 -6.10 -6.65
C GLU A 37 -16.33 -6.80 -6.09
N ILE A 38 -16.54 -7.56 -5.02
CA ILE A 38 -15.56 -8.45 -4.40
C ILE A 38 -16.27 -9.74 -4.01
N ASN A 39 -15.89 -10.87 -4.60
CA ASN A 39 -16.58 -12.13 -4.34
C ASN A 39 -15.66 -13.34 -4.60
N THR A 40 -16.09 -14.53 -4.21
CA THR A 40 -15.42 -15.82 -4.49
C THR A 40 -16.14 -16.64 -5.57
N GLY A 41 -17.33 -16.19 -5.99
CA GLY A 41 -18.12 -16.83 -7.03
C GLY A 41 -17.64 -16.53 -8.46
N SER A 42 -18.59 -16.59 -9.41
CA SER A 42 -18.30 -16.33 -10.82
C SER A 42 -18.15 -14.84 -11.11
N TYR A 43 -17.06 -14.45 -11.77
CA TYR A 43 -16.83 -13.09 -12.24
C TYR A 43 -17.39 -12.80 -13.65
N LYS A 44 -18.02 -13.80 -14.31
CA LYS A 44 -18.41 -13.72 -15.73
C LYS A 44 -19.38 -12.58 -16.03
N GLU A 45 -20.25 -12.25 -15.08
CA GLU A 45 -21.22 -11.16 -15.24
C GLU A 45 -20.56 -9.78 -15.31
N TRP A 46 -19.33 -9.64 -14.80
CA TRP A 46 -18.57 -8.39 -14.80
C TRP A 46 -17.73 -8.18 -16.06
N LEU A 47 -17.54 -9.25 -16.86
CA LEU A 47 -16.73 -9.22 -18.07
C LEU A 47 -17.48 -8.65 -19.28
N ASP A 48 -16.71 -7.95 -20.10
CA ASP A 48 -16.98 -7.59 -21.49
C ASP A 48 -15.68 -7.64 -22.32
N PRO A 49 -15.73 -7.46 -23.65
CA PRO A 49 -14.53 -7.50 -24.49
C PRO A 49 -13.47 -6.43 -24.19
N ALA A 50 -13.83 -5.34 -23.50
CA ALA A 50 -12.92 -4.24 -23.15
C ALA A 50 -12.31 -4.39 -21.75
N THR A 51 -12.79 -5.35 -20.96
CA THR A 51 -12.34 -5.58 -19.59
C THR A 51 -10.89 -6.05 -19.59
N ARG A 52 -10.00 -5.30 -18.93
CA ARG A 52 -8.63 -5.76 -18.67
C ARG A 52 -8.69 -6.84 -17.59
N VAL A 53 -8.06 -7.99 -17.84
CA VAL A 53 -8.06 -9.12 -16.89
C VAL A 53 -6.64 -9.37 -16.38
N ILE A 54 -6.47 -9.40 -15.07
CA ILE A 54 -5.27 -9.84 -14.38
C ILE A 54 -5.58 -11.19 -13.74
N ASP A 55 -4.72 -12.18 -13.98
CA ASP A 55 -4.76 -13.47 -13.30
C ASP A 55 -3.78 -13.44 -12.13
N ALA A 56 -4.29 -13.61 -10.91
CA ALA A 56 -3.53 -13.56 -9.66
C ALA A 56 -3.45 -14.96 -9.00
N GLN A 57 -3.43 -16.01 -9.82
CA GLN A 57 -3.36 -17.40 -9.35
C GLN A 57 -2.10 -17.64 -8.50
N GLY A 58 -2.30 -18.14 -7.27
CA GLY A 58 -1.21 -18.39 -6.32
C GLY A 58 -0.65 -17.10 -5.67
N GLU A 59 -1.31 -15.97 -5.89
CA GLU A 59 -0.90 -14.65 -5.40
C GLU A 59 -1.94 -14.12 -4.41
N CYS A 60 -1.49 -13.35 -3.42
CA CYS A 60 -2.37 -12.59 -2.56
C CYS A 60 -2.50 -11.15 -3.01
N VAL A 61 -3.65 -10.56 -2.68
CA VAL A 61 -3.95 -9.16 -2.99
C VAL A 61 -4.25 -8.42 -1.69
N VAL A 62 -3.66 -7.22 -1.57
CA VAL A 62 -3.79 -6.34 -0.41
C VAL A 62 -4.04 -4.90 -0.85
N PRO A 63 -4.56 -4.01 0.01
CA PRO A 63 -4.58 -2.58 -0.28
C PRO A 63 -3.14 -2.07 -0.45
N SER A 64 -2.95 -1.06 -1.28
CA SER A 64 -1.66 -0.39 -1.40
C SER A 64 -1.21 0.23 -0.09
N PHE A 65 0.11 0.27 0.14
CA PHE A 65 0.66 0.79 1.37
C PHE A 65 0.59 2.31 1.44
N ILE A 66 0.45 2.79 2.67
CA ILE A 66 0.38 4.21 3.02
C ILE A 66 1.53 4.52 3.98
N ASP A 67 2.44 5.41 3.57
CA ASP A 67 3.44 5.96 4.49
C ASP A 67 2.90 7.23 5.16
N CYS A 68 2.94 7.28 6.49
CA CYS A 68 2.35 8.37 7.26
C CYS A 68 3.32 9.46 7.74
N GLN A 69 4.62 9.33 7.44
CA GLN A 69 5.66 10.20 8.01
C GLN A 69 6.79 10.50 7.01
N PHE A 70 6.41 10.83 5.78
CA PHE A 70 7.36 11.27 4.76
C PHE A 70 7.82 12.71 5.04
N LYS A 71 9.13 12.90 5.25
CA LYS A 71 9.76 14.23 5.32
C LYS A 71 10.43 14.55 3.99
N SER A 72 10.04 15.66 3.39
CA SER A 72 10.70 16.22 2.19
C SER A 72 12.10 16.74 2.52
N PHE A 73 12.98 16.84 1.51
CA PHE A 73 14.33 17.39 1.67
C PHE A 73 14.32 18.93 1.82
N THR A 74 14.25 19.45 3.04
CA THR A 74 14.14 20.91 3.29
C THR A 74 15.48 21.64 3.47
N HIS A 75 16.60 20.93 3.59
CA HIS A 75 17.93 21.50 3.87
C HIS A 75 18.83 21.63 2.62
N VAL A 76 18.25 21.61 1.43
CA VAL A 76 18.97 21.73 0.14
C VAL A 76 18.32 22.81 -0.73
N ARG A 77 18.99 23.22 -1.81
CA ARG A 77 18.42 24.15 -2.78
C ARG A 77 17.16 23.58 -3.41
N LEU A 78 16.19 24.41 -3.77
CA LEU A 78 14.90 23.98 -4.31
C LEU A 78 15.02 22.97 -5.48
N GLY A 79 15.93 23.21 -6.42
CA GLY A 79 16.14 22.29 -7.54
C GLY A 79 16.63 20.90 -7.10
N ASP A 80 17.53 20.85 -6.11
CA ASP A 80 18.01 19.60 -5.52
C ASP A 80 16.93 18.91 -4.69
N GLN A 81 16.13 19.68 -3.96
CA GLN A 81 14.99 19.17 -3.19
C GLN A 81 14.02 18.45 -4.11
N LEU A 82 13.60 19.08 -5.22
CA LEU A 82 12.67 18.47 -6.18
C LEU A 82 13.23 17.16 -6.74
N ARG A 83 14.50 17.14 -7.15
CA ARG A 83 15.14 15.93 -7.67
C ARG A 83 15.20 14.81 -6.62
N GLN A 84 15.59 15.14 -5.40
CA GLN A 84 15.75 14.16 -4.32
C GLN A 84 14.40 13.62 -3.84
N ASP A 85 13.38 14.49 -3.71
CA ASP A 85 12.01 14.08 -3.38
C ASP A 85 11.45 13.15 -4.47
N ILE A 86 11.64 13.47 -5.76
CA ILE A 86 11.18 12.61 -6.87
C ILE A 86 11.84 11.23 -6.79
N ASN A 87 13.15 11.18 -6.54
CA ASN A 87 13.88 9.92 -6.40
C ASN A 87 13.41 9.09 -5.20
N ALA A 88 13.21 9.73 -4.06
CA ALA A 88 12.73 9.07 -2.84
C ALA A 88 11.32 8.51 -3.03
N LEU A 89 10.43 9.32 -3.61
CA LEU A 89 9.06 8.94 -3.89
C LEU A 89 8.99 7.79 -4.92
N TYR A 90 9.84 7.81 -5.95
CA TYR A 90 10.00 6.69 -6.88
C TYR A 90 10.45 5.42 -6.14
N ALA A 91 11.49 5.49 -5.30
CA ALA A 91 11.97 4.33 -4.54
C ALA A 91 10.90 3.78 -3.59
N MET A 92 10.11 4.65 -2.92
CA MET A 92 8.99 4.24 -2.07
C MET A 92 7.86 3.59 -2.88
N ARG A 93 7.55 4.13 -4.07
CA ARG A 93 6.58 3.54 -5.00
C ARG A 93 6.97 2.11 -5.38
N GLN A 94 8.24 1.87 -5.70
CA GLN A 94 8.76 0.53 -6.02
C GLN A 94 8.60 -0.47 -4.86
N ASN A 95 8.39 0.02 -3.63
CA ASN A 95 8.13 -0.79 -2.44
C ASN A 95 6.63 -0.89 -2.09
N GLY A 96 5.73 -0.50 -2.99
CA GLY A 96 4.27 -0.64 -2.82
C GLY A 96 3.59 0.51 -2.09
N ILE A 97 4.33 1.59 -1.78
CA ILE A 97 3.80 2.79 -1.13
C ILE A 97 3.20 3.69 -2.21
N LEU A 98 1.87 3.62 -2.36
CA LEU A 98 1.14 4.37 -3.39
C LEU A 98 0.44 5.61 -2.82
N THR A 99 0.40 5.75 -1.50
CA THR A 99 -0.07 6.97 -0.82
C THR A 99 0.94 7.39 0.25
N LEU A 100 1.22 8.68 0.35
CA LEU A 100 2.07 9.25 1.40
C LEU A 100 1.39 10.42 2.09
N ILE A 101 1.69 10.59 3.36
CA ILE A 101 1.35 11.76 4.17
C ILE A 101 2.64 12.53 4.45
N CYS A 102 2.67 13.81 4.09
CA CYS A 102 3.83 14.68 4.21
C CYS A 102 3.51 15.95 5.00
N ASP A 103 4.50 16.54 5.64
CA ASP A 103 4.38 17.80 6.38
C ASP A 103 4.73 19.05 5.54
N ASN A 104 5.11 18.86 4.27
CA ASN A 104 5.42 19.93 3.36
C ASN A 104 4.30 20.10 2.32
N PRO A 105 3.51 21.20 2.35
CA PRO A 105 2.40 21.38 1.41
C PRO A 105 2.88 21.47 -0.05
N ASN A 106 4.13 21.88 -0.30
CA ASN A 106 4.68 21.97 -1.66
C ASN A 106 4.97 20.61 -2.28
N THR A 107 5.01 19.53 -1.48
CA THR A 107 5.21 18.16 -1.97
C THR A 107 3.89 17.47 -2.31
N GLN A 108 2.75 18.08 -1.94
CA GLN A 108 1.43 17.55 -2.23
C GLN A 108 1.26 17.36 -3.75
N ARG A 109 0.80 16.17 -4.13
CA ARG A 109 0.56 15.82 -5.53
C ARG A 109 -0.45 14.69 -5.63
N MET A 110 -1.24 14.69 -6.69
CA MET A 110 -2.06 13.55 -7.08
C MET A 110 -1.59 13.07 -8.44
N LYS A 111 -1.24 11.80 -8.56
CA LYS A 111 -0.76 11.21 -9.80
C LYS A 111 -1.40 9.85 -10.04
N LEU A 112 -1.28 9.37 -11.27
CA LEU A 112 -1.81 8.06 -11.68
C LEU A 112 -1.08 6.87 -11.04
N ASP A 113 0.04 7.12 -10.36
CA ASP A 113 0.95 6.09 -9.85
C ASP A 113 1.26 6.23 -8.35
N GLN A 114 1.11 7.42 -7.77
CA GLN A 114 1.34 7.68 -6.35
C GLN A 114 0.78 9.04 -5.92
N ASP A 115 0.04 9.05 -4.82
CA ASP A 115 -0.50 10.29 -4.22
C ASP A 115 0.33 10.71 -2.99
N VAL A 116 0.48 12.02 -2.80
CA VAL A 116 1.07 12.61 -1.60
C VAL A 116 0.11 13.66 -1.06
N PHE A 117 -0.35 13.45 0.17
CA PHE A 117 -1.26 14.35 0.87
C PHE A 117 -0.50 15.19 1.90
N TYR A 118 -0.96 16.42 2.09
CA TYR A 118 -0.48 17.27 3.17
C TYR A 118 -1.13 16.88 4.50
N LYS A 119 -0.29 16.75 5.53
CA LYS A 119 -0.66 16.42 6.91
C LYS A 119 -1.32 17.62 7.58
N LYS A 120 -2.63 17.52 7.82
CA LYS A 120 -3.40 18.57 8.52
C LYS A 120 -3.27 18.49 10.04
N ASN A 121 -3.15 17.29 10.59
CA ASN A 121 -3.14 17.03 12.03
C ASN A 121 -1.94 16.13 12.42
N GLN A 122 -1.50 16.20 13.67
CA GLN A 122 -0.55 15.22 14.21
C GLN A 122 -1.23 13.86 14.41
N SER A 123 -0.42 12.79 14.42
CA SER A 123 -0.93 11.44 14.66
C SER A 123 -1.17 11.29 16.16
N GLU A 124 -2.34 10.81 16.56
CA GLU A 124 -2.65 10.39 17.92
C GLU A 124 -2.05 9.00 18.20
N LEU A 125 -1.99 8.16 17.18
CA LEU A 125 -1.37 6.83 17.27
C LEU A 125 0.17 6.92 17.23
N PRO A 126 0.88 6.04 17.97
CA PRO A 126 2.33 5.96 17.88
C PRO A 126 2.75 5.50 16.47
N VAL A 127 3.78 6.15 15.93
CA VAL A 127 4.35 5.79 14.62
C VAL A 127 5.66 5.05 14.84
N LEU A 128 5.75 3.82 14.35
CA LEU A 128 6.96 3.01 14.37
C LEU A 128 7.70 3.20 13.04
N ASN A 129 8.93 3.70 13.14
CA ASN A 129 9.79 3.91 11.98
C ASN A 129 11.26 3.51 12.20
N ARG A 130 11.69 3.25 13.45
CA ARG A 130 13.05 2.82 13.77
C ARG A 130 13.06 1.55 14.59
N LEU A 131 14.06 0.69 14.33
CA LEU A 131 14.32 -0.48 15.17
C LEU A 131 14.68 -0.10 16.61
N SER A 132 15.27 1.08 16.84
CA SER A 132 15.59 1.56 18.19
C SER A 132 14.36 1.84 19.05
N GLU A 133 13.20 2.06 18.44
CA GLU A 133 11.92 2.29 19.14
C GLU A 133 11.33 0.99 19.69
N LEU A 134 11.85 -0.18 19.28
CA LEU A 134 11.32 -1.51 19.63
C LEU A 134 11.84 -2.06 20.97
N LYS A 135 12.53 -1.24 21.78
CA LYS A 135 13.36 -1.75 22.90
C LYS A 135 12.59 -2.24 24.12
N ASN A 136 11.35 -1.80 24.37
CA ASN A 136 10.70 -2.08 25.66
C ASN A 136 9.30 -2.70 25.55
N GLU A 137 8.47 -2.33 24.58
CA GLU A 137 7.16 -2.95 24.32
C GLU A 137 6.59 -2.44 22.99
N ILE A 138 5.95 -3.31 22.21
CA ILE A 138 5.26 -2.89 20.98
C ILE A 138 3.86 -2.39 21.35
N PRO A 139 3.47 -1.16 20.97
CA PRO A 139 2.13 -0.65 21.25
C PRO A 139 1.05 -1.58 20.70
N GLU A 140 -0.10 -1.64 21.37
CA GLU A 140 -1.20 -2.50 20.92
C GLU A 140 -1.69 -2.11 19.51
N THR A 141 -1.76 -0.81 19.25
CA THR A 141 -2.10 -0.19 17.96
C THR A 141 -1.03 0.84 17.61
N PHE A 142 -0.54 0.80 16.38
CA PHE A 142 0.48 1.71 15.88
C PHE A 142 0.32 1.92 14.38
N LEU A 143 0.94 2.97 13.87
CA LEU A 143 1.16 3.19 12.44
C LEU A 143 2.58 2.80 12.08
N MET A 144 2.76 2.30 10.87
CA MET A 144 4.09 2.05 10.33
C MET A 144 4.47 3.15 9.35
N SER A 145 5.75 3.52 9.36
CA SER A 145 6.34 4.39 8.34
C SER A 145 7.78 4.00 8.09
N CYS A 146 8.28 4.35 6.91
CA CYS A 146 9.71 4.34 6.62
C CYS A 146 10.49 5.41 7.42
N GLY A 147 9.81 6.43 7.97
CA GLY A 147 10.46 7.54 8.69
C GLY A 147 11.47 8.28 7.81
N PHE A 148 11.20 8.36 6.51
CA PHE A 148 12.10 8.96 5.54
C PHE A 148 12.36 10.43 5.88
N GLY A 149 13.62 10.86 5.84
CA GLY A 149 14.05 12.23 6.09
C GLY A 149 14.09 12.62 7.58
N LEU A 150 13.79 11.69 8.49
CA LEU A 150 14.17 11.87 9.91
C LEU A 150 15.70 11.73 10.08
N PRO A 151 16.30 12.29 11.15
CA PRO A 151 17.75 12.21 11.36
C PRO A 151 18.28 10.76 11.29
N ASN A 152 19.26 10.51 10.41
CA ASN A 152 19.82 9.18 10.13
C ASN A 152 18.83 8.15 9.57
N SER A 153 17.77 8.58 8.88
CA SER A 153 16.76 7.69 8.28
C SER A 153 16.52 8.01 6.81
N TYR A 154 17.02 7.12 5.94
CA TYR A 154 16.79 7.13 4.49
C TYR A 154 16.23 5.78 4.04
N VAL A 155 15.19 5.32 4.72
CA VAL A 155 14.52 4.06 4.40
C VAL A 155 13.39 4.35 3.42
N TYR A 156 13.25 3.51 2.38
CA TYR A 156 12.23 3.65 1.33
C TYR A 156 11.18 2.52 1.36
N SER A 157 11.24 1.66 2.36
CA SER A 157 10.41 0.46 2.46
C SER A 157 10.04 0.17 3.90
N MET A 158 8.80 -0.23 4.13
CA MET A 158 8.35 -0.74 5.43
C MET A 158 8.74 -2.22 5.65
N ALA A 159 9.27 -2.91 4.62
CA ALA A 159 9.60 -4.33 4.70
C ALA A 159 10.62 -4.68 5.81
N PRO A 160 11.72 -3.93 6.03
CA PRO A 160 12.69 -4.27 7.09
C PRO A 160 12.10 -4.23 8.50
N ILE A 161 11.33 -3.19 8.83
CA ILE A 161 10.69 -3.10 10.16
C ILE A 161 9.55 -4.12 10.29
N SER A 162 8.79 -4.37 9.22
CA SER A 162 7.76 -5.43 9.19
C SER A 162 8.34 -6.81 9.48
N TYR A 163 9.49 -7.12 8.86
CA TYR A 163 10.21 -8.37 9.07
C TYR A 163 10.62 -8.55 10.54
N VAL A 164 11.21 -7.52 11.15
CA VAL A 164 11.63 -7.58 12.56
C VAL A 164 10.42 -7.72 13.50
N LEU A 165 9.36 -6.94 13.28
CA LEU A 165 8.14 -7.03 14.09
C LEU A 165 7.48 -8.40 13.98
N PHE A 166 7.42 -8.99 12.78
CA PHE A 166 6.84 -10.31 12.56
C PHE A 166 7.72 -11.42 13.14
N GLN A 167 9.02 -11.43 12.82
CA GLN A 167 9.91 -12.54 13.16
C GLN A 167 10.43 -12.50 14.60
N THR A 168 10.78 -11.31 15.10
CA THR A 168 11.38 -11.16 16.42
C THR A 168 10.31 -10.86 17.48
N HIS A 169 9.39 -9.94 17.20
CA HIS A 169 8.37 -9.51 18.17
C HIS A 169 7.04 -10.24 18.06
N ARG A 170 6.89 -11.17 17.10
CA ARG A 170 5.68 -11.99 16.89
C ARG A 170 4.41 -11.16 16.74
N VAL A 171 4.52 -9.95 16.20
CA VAL A 171 3.35 -9.12 15.86
C VAL A 171 2.57 -9.85 14.76
N CYS A 172 1.26 -10.03 14.96
CA CYS A 172 0.44 -10.74 13.99
C CYS A 172 0.31 -9.98 12.66
N SER A 173 0.13 -10.73 11.57
CA SER A 173 0.03 -10.20 10.22
C SER A 173 -1.06 -9.15 10.04
N ARG A 174 -2.22 -9.35 10.68
CA ARG A 174 -3.31 -8.37 10.69
C ARG A 174 -2.84 -6.99 11.16
N LYS A 175 -2.23 -6.92 12.34
CA LYS A 175 -1.76 -5.65 12.92
C LYS A 175 -0.73 -4.97 12.01
N LEU A 176 0.20 -5.74 11.46
CA LEU A 176 1.20 -5.20 10.54
C LEU A 176 0.55 -4.65 9.27
N LEU A 177 -0.33 -5.41 8.62
CA LEU A 177 -0.97 -4.98 7.39
C LEU A 177 -1.87 -3.75 7.61
N GLU A 178 -2.69 -3.75 8.66
CA GLU A 178 -3.55 -2.62 9.03
C GLU A 178 -2.71 -1.36 9.35
N SER A 179 -1.54 -1.50 10.01
CA SER A 179 -0.64 -0.38 10.36
C SER A 179 -0.03 0.36 9.16
N MET A 180 -0.02 -0.28 7.98
CA MET A 180 0.45 0.30 6.72
C MET A 180 -0.66 0.50 5.69
N THR A 181 -1.93 0.28 6.04
CA THR A 181 -3.08 0.40 5.13
C THR A 181 -4.26 1.15 5.78
N SER A 182 -5.16 0.44 6.48
CA SER A 182 -6.44 0.98 6.95
C SER A 182 -6.29 1.93 8.13
N LEU A 183 -5.32 1.70 9.04
CA LEU A 183 -5.07 2.57 10.18
C LEU A 183 -4.55 3.95 9.76
N PRO A 184 -3.48 4.09 8.94
CA PRO A 184 -3.06 5.41 8.48
C PRO A 184 -4.14 6.09 7.60
N ALA A 185 -4.90 5.35 6.79
CA ALA A 185 -6.01 5.94 6.06
C ALA A 185 -7.05 6.57 7.01
N LYS A 186 -7.43 5.84 8.07
CA LYS A 186 -8.36 6.34 9.09
C LYS A 186 -7.79 7.53 9.85
N GLU A 187 -6.55 7.44 10.32
CA GLU A 187 -5.87 8.49 11.09
C GLU A 187 -5.86 9.83 10.33
N PHE A 188 -5.59 9.78 9.03
CA PHE A 188 -5.45 10.98 8.20
C PHE A 188 -6.71 11.31 7.38
N GLY A 189 -7.85 10.69 7.71
CA GLY A 189 -9.15 11.02 7.11
C GLY A 189 -9.29 10.67 5.63
N LEU A 190 -8.53 9.67 5.14
CA LEU A 190 -8.62 9.17 3.77
C LEU A 190 -9.76 8.14 3.68
N SER A 191 -10.98 8.62 3.41
CA SER A 191 -12.17 7.76 3.39
C SER A 191 -12.28 6.87 2.15
N ASP A 192 -11.53 7.18 1.09
CA ASP A 192 -11.62 6.52 -0.21
C ASP A 192 -10.67 5.33 -0.38
N ARG A 193 -9.73 5.10 0.54
CA ARG A 193 -8.66 4.09 0.40
C ARG A 193 -8.26 3.46 1.74
N GLY A 194 -7.20 2.65 1.72
CA GLY A 194 -6.65 1.95 2.89
C GLY A 194 -7.31 0.61 3.18
N SER A 195 -8.40 0.29 2.52
CA SER A 195 -9.07 -1.02 2.55
C SER A 195 -9.72 -1.30 1.20
N ILE A 196 -9.97 -2.57 0.94
CA ILE A 196 -10.64 -3.08 -0.26
C ILE A 196 -12.11 -3.28 0.09
N GLU A 197 -12.92 -2.29 -0.25
CA GLU A 197 -14.37 -2.29 -0.04
C GLU A 197 -15.06 -1.74 -1.28
N ILE A 198 -16.29 -2.18 -1.56
CA ILE A 198 -17.09 -1.66 -2.67
C ILE A 198 -17.25 -0.14 -2.51
N GLY A 199 -17.03 0.60 -3.60
CA GLY A 199 -17.07 2.06 -3.65
C GLY A 199 -15.77 2.77 -3.28
N LYS A 200 -14.77 2.06 -2.73
CA LYS A 200 -13.42 2.60 -2.51
C LYS A 200 -12.58 2.59 -3.79
N THR A 201 -11.51 3.38 -3.78
CA THR A 201 -10.56 3.41 -4.89
C THR A 201 -9.81 2.07 -4.99
N ALA A 202 -9.57 1.61 -6.21
CA ALA A 202 -8.82 0.41 -6.52
C ALA A 202 -7.30 0.71 -6.49
N ASP A 203 -6.78 0.96 -5.29
CA ASP A 203 -5.35 1.08 -5.01
C ASP A 203 -4.86 -0.23 -4.36
N LEU A 204 -4.27 -1.10 -5.17
CA LEU A 204 -4.06 -2.52 -4.84
C LEU A 204 -2.62 -2.96 -5.15
N LEU A 205 -2.13 -3.92 -4.36
CA LEU A 205 -0.90 -4.66 -4.65
C LEU A 205 -1.25 -6.12 -4.87
N VAL A 206 -0.71 -6.69 -5.94
CA VAL A 206 -0.69 -8.15 -6.15
C VAL A 206 0.71 -8.62 -5.77
N LEU A 207 0.80 -9.51 -4.79
CA LEU A 207 2.06 -10.01 -4.24
C LEU A 207 2.31 -11.44 -4.74
N GLN A 208 3.53 -11.72 -5.21
CA GLN A 208 4.01 -13.03 -5.72
C GLN A 208 4.21 -14.07 -4.60
N VAL A 209 3.28 -14.11 -3.66
CA VAL A 209 3.21 -15.02 -2.53
C VAL A 209 1.75 -15.30 -2.23
N THR A 210 1.46 -16.48 -1.72
CA THR A 210 0.09 -16.89 -1.40
C THR A 210 -0.46 -16.20 -0.17
N THR A 211 0.38 -15.81 0.80
CA THR A 211 -0.06 -15.21 2.07
C THR A 211 0.75 -13.97 2.43
N ILE A 212 0.15 -13.07 3.19
CA ILE A 212 0.82 -11.86 3.67
C ILE A 212 1.94 -12.17 4.67
N GLU A 213 1.83 -13.28 5.41
CA GLU A 213 2.88 -13.75 6.32
C GLU A 213 4.18 -14.04 5.55
N HIS A 214 4.10 -14.66 4.37
CA HIS A 214 5.27 -14.91 3.54
C HIS A 214 5.91 -13.61 3.05
N TYR A 215 5.11 -12.59 2.74
CA TYR A 215 5.63 -11.25 2.45
C TYR A 215 6.43 -10.69 3.64
N PHE A 216 5.88 -10.75 4.86
CA PHE A 216 6.58 -10.28 6.06
C PHE A 216 7.82 -11.12 6.45
N GLN A 217 7.88 -12.39 6.05
CA GLN A 217 9.04 -13.26 6.28
C GLN A 217 10.17 -13.07 5.27
N THR A 218 9.93 -12.35 4.18
CA THR A 218 10.89 -12.25 3.07
C THR A 218 11.53 -10.87 3.05
N LEU A 219 12.86 -10.84 3.20
CA LEU A 219 13.66 -9.61 3.08
C LEU A 219 14.54 -9.67 1.83
N GLY A 220 14.68 -8.57 1.11
CA GLY A 220 15.64 -8.42 0.00
C GLY A 220 15.22 -9.03 -1.34
N ARG A 221 14.07 -9.71 -1.41
CA ARG A 221 13.46 -10.17 -2.67
C ARG A 221 12.26 -9.27 -3.03
N PRO A 222 12.19 -8.73 -4.26
CA PRO A 222 10.99 -8.02 -4.69
C PRO A 222 9.85 -9.03 -4.86
N LEU A 223 8.78 -8.85 -4.09
CA LEU A 223 7.59 -9.72 -4.12
C LEU A 223 6.36 -9.04 -4.71
N ILE A 224 6.43 -7.74 -5.05
CA ILE A 224 5.29 -7.05 -5.66
C ILE A 224 5.25 -7.43 -7.14
N HIS A 225 4.20 -8.11 -7.57
CA HIS A 225 4.01 -8.51 -8.97
C HIS A 225 3.41 -7.40 -9.81
N ARG A 226 2.40 -6.72 -9.24
CA ARG A 226 1.59 -5.70 -9.89
C ARG A 226 1.24 -4.63 -8.87
N MET A 227 1.24 -3.39 -9.35
CA MET A 227 0.69 -2.25 -8.63
C MET A 227 -0.43 -1.67 -9.47
N ILE A 228 -1.57 -1.46 -8.81
CA ILE A 228 -2.77 -0.88 -9.39
C ILE A 228 -3.07 0.38 -8.60
N LYS A 229 -3.26 1.50 -9.30
CA LYS A 229 -3.71 2.76 -8.72
C LYS A 229 -4.90 3.25 -9.52
N ASN A 230 -5.97 3.65 -8.83
CA ASN A 230 -7.23 4.08 -9.46
C ASN A 230 -7.72 3.08 -10.52
N GLY A 231 -7.60 1.78 -10.25
CA GLY A 231 -8.02 0.71 -11.17
C GLY A 231 -7.16 0.54 -12.43
N ILE A 232 -6.01 1.23 -12.51
CA ILE A 232 -5.05 1.12 -13.61
C ILE A 232 -3.81 0.40 -13.11
N GLN A 233 -3.53 -0.77 -13.67
CA GLN A 233 -2.23 -1.42 -13.50
C GLN A 233 -1.17 -0.61 -14.24
N PHE A 234 -0.14 -0.14 -13.52
CA PHE A 234 1.00 0.60 -14.06
C PHE A 234 2.35 -0.09 -13.83
N TYR A 235 2.41 -1.11 -12.96
CA TYR A 235 3.61 -1.90 -12.68
C TYR A 235 3.41 -3.38 -13.07
N PRO A 236 4.42 -4.06 -13.67
CA PRO A 236 5.70 -3.51 -14.13
C PRO A 236 5.47 -2.45 -15.22
N GLU A 237 6.38 -1.48 -15.31
CA GLU A 237 6.32 -0.46 -16.36
C GLU A 237 6.43 -1.16 -17.72
N TRP A 238 5.34 -1.23 -18.47
CA TRP A 238 5.39 -1.70 -19.85
C TRP A 238 6.07 -0.60 -20.68
N MET A 239 7.38 -0.71 -20.87
CA MET A 239 8.01 -0.04 -22.00
C MET A 239 7.43 -0.67 -23.26
N VAL A 240 6.51 0.04 -23.91
CA VAL A 240 6.18 -0.23 -25.31
C VAL A 240 7.38 0.28 -26.09
N CYS A 241 8.27 -0.64 -26.48
CA CYS A 241 9.31 -0.38 -27.46
C CYS A 241 8.68 -0.06 -28.83
#